data_AF-A0A1X2F1X9-F1
#
_entry.id   AF-A0A1X2F1X9-F1
#
_cell.length_a   1.000
_cell.length_b   1.000
_cell.length_c   1.000
_cell.angle_alpha   90.00
_cell.angle_beta   90.00
_cell.angle_gamma   90.00
#
_symmetry.space_group_name_H-M   'P 1'
#
loop_
_entity.id
_entity.type
_entity.pdbx_description
1 polymer ?
#
loop_
_entity_poly.entity_id
_entity_poly.type
_entity_poly.pdbx_seq_one_letter_code
_entity_poly.pdbx_strand_id
1 'polypeptide(L)'
;MVFDFVTRPRNWVGTHPVTEDVRFSGGDARATTGDEFVETIGGGGQPGFDVRWRVTVHEIDRLWVIETDALGDPDVSCRIQYEFEPDGTGTMFRRHMTISYPAAESTGRAYRVPPKGASDPDVHDRYIETVKRRLESP
;
A
#
# COMPACT_ATOMS: atom_id res chain seq x y z
N MET A 1 -11.94 -2.38 -13.30
CA MET A 1 -12.22 -3.33 -12.20
C MET A 1 -11.41 -2.92 -10.97
N VAL A 2 -11.81 -3.30 -9.75
CA VAL A 2 -11.08 -2.90 -8.53
C VAL A 2 -9.62 -3.33 -8.59
N PHE A 3 -9.37 -4.59 -8.99
CA PHE A 3 -8.04 -5.16 -9.18
C PHE A 3 -7.16 -4.29 -10.09
N ASP A 4 -7.63 -4.00 -11.30
CA ASP A 4 -6.89 -3.16 -12.26
C ASP A 4 -6.53 -1.79 -11.71
N PHE A 5 -7.40 -1.21 -10.90
CA PHE A 5 -7.20 0.12 -10.37
C PHE A 5 -6.13 0.13 -9.28
N VAL A 6 -6.25 -0.75 -8.28
CA VAL A 6 -5.36 -0.73 -7.10
C VAL A 6 -3.99 -1.35 -7.37
N THR A 7 -3.85 -2.19 -8.41
CA THR A 7 -2.59 -2.84 -8.79
C THR A 7 -1.75 -2.02 -9.77
N ARG A 8 -2.24 -0.86 -10.24
CA ARG A 8 -1.45 0.11 -11.00
C ARG A 8 -0.84 1.13 -10.04
N PRO A 9 0.49 1.11 -9.81
CA PRO A 9 1.10 1.96 -8.79
C PRO A 9 0.81 3.46 -8.99
N ARG A 10 0.72 3.94 -10.23
CA ARG A 10 0.38 5.33 -10.54
C ARG A 10 -0.96 5.80 -9.96
N ASN A 11 -1.94 4.89 -9.81
CA ASN A 11 -3.26 5.24 -9.26
C ASN A 11 -3.22 5.53 -7.75
N TRP A 12 -2.12 5.23 -7.06
CA TRP A 12 -2.01 5.46 -5.62
C TRP A 12 -1.90 6.95 -5.30
N VAL A 13 -1.22 7.73 -6.16
CA VAL A 13 -1.11 9.18 -6.02
C VAL A 13 -2.50 9.82 -6.08
N GLY A 14 -2.90 10.50 -5.01
CA GLY A 14 -4.23 11.11 -4.88
C GLY A 14 -5.38 10.12 -4.66
N THR A 15 -5.08 8.83 -4.43
CA THR A 15 -6.02 7.84 -3.91
C THR A 15 -5.68 7.50 -2.46
N HIS A 16 -4.41 7.22 -2.18
CA HIS A 16 -3.94 6.91 -0.84
C HIS A 16 -3.56 8.20 -0.09
N PRO A 17 -4.05 8.42 1.14
CA PRO A 17 -3.95 9.73 1.81
C PRO A 17 -2.53 10.21 2.12
N VAL A 18 -1.56 9.29 2.19
CA VAL A 18 -0.17 9.59 2.56
C VAL A 18 0.80 9.33 1.41
N THR A 19 0.32 9.03 0.21
CA THR A 19 1.16 8.81 -0.97
C THR A 19 1.34 10.13 -1.72
N GLU A 20 2.56 10.65 -1.70
CA GLU A 20 2.91 11.89 -2.41
C GLU A 20 3.33 11.62 -3.86
N ASP A 21 4.11 10.56 -4.08
CA ASP A 21 4.64 10.18 -5.40
C ASP A 21 4.78 8.66 -5.51
N VAL A 22 4.73 8.16 -6.75
CA VAL A 22 5.00 6.75 -7.06
C VAL A 22 5.82 6.66 -8.35
N ARG A 23 6.95 5.95 -8.26
CA ARG A 23 7.87 5.70 -9.37
C ARG A 23 7.84 4.22 -9.72
N PHE A 24 7.33 3.92 -10.91
CA PHE A 24 7.27 2.57 -11.44
C PHE A 24 7.73 2.56 -12.91
N SER A 25 8.68 1.68 -13.24
CA SER A 25 9.23 1.56 -14.60
C SER A 25 8.21 1.00 -15.61
N GLY A 26 7.20 0.26 -15.14
CA GLY A 26 6.11 -0.25 -15.97
C GLY A 26 5.10 0.82 -16.41
N GLY A 27 5.30 2.09 -16.06
CA GLY A 27 4.43 3.20 -16.44
C GLY A 27 3.02 3.04 -15.87
N ASP A 28 2.02 2.98 -16.75
CA ASP A 28 0.61 2.85 -16.38
C ASP A 28 0.13 1.39 -16.27
N ALA A 29 1.04 0.42 -16.44
CA ALA A 29 0.73 -0.99 -16.33
C ALA A 29 0.44 -1.41 -14.88
N ARG A 30 -0.22 -2.56 -14.72
CA ARG A 30 -0.32 -3.24 -13.42
C ARG A 30 1.08 -3.71 -13.02
N ALA A 31 1.41 -3.59 -11.74
CA ALA A 31 2.59 -4.23 -11.18
C ALA A 31 2.30 -5.71 -10.92
N THR A 32 3.13 -6.58 -11.48
CA THR A 32 3.01 -8.04 -11.49
C THR A 32 4.12 -8.68 -10.65
N THR A 33 4.01 -9.98 -10.35
CA THR A 33 5.01 -10.67 -9.52
C THR A 33 6.43 -10.44 -10.04
N GLY A 34 7.33 -10.02 -9.14
CA GLY A 34 8.72 -9.68 -9.45
C GLY A 34 8.95 -8.20 -9.73
N ASP A 35 7.90 -7.43 -10.02
CA ASP A 35 8.02 -5.98 -10.18
C ASP A 35 8.33 -5.29 -8.85
N GLU A 36 9.07 -4.18 -8.95
CA GLU A 36 9.34 -3.27 -7.85
C GLU A 36 8.89 -1.85 -8.23
N PHE A 37 8.38 -1.12 -7.25
CA PHE A 37 8.06 0.30 -7.39
C PHE A 37 8.41 1.04 -6.10
N VAL A 38 8.67 2.34 -6.22
CA VAL A 38 8.98 3.19 -5.08
C VAL A 38 7.79 4.10 -4.81
N GLU A 39 7.30 4.09 -3.58
CA GLU A 39 6.32 5.03 -3.07
C GLU A 39 7.03 6.06 -2.20
N THR A 40 6.82 7.35 -2.47
CA THR A 40 7.19 8.39 -1.51
C THR A 40 5.99 8.63 -0.60
N ILE A 41 6.16 8.27 0.67
CA ILE A 41 5.16 8.46 1.72
C ILE A 41 5.44 9.79 2.42
N GLY A 42 4.43 10.65 2.50
CA GLY A 42 4.50 11.92 3.20
C GLY A 42 3.13 12.45 3.60
N GLY A 43 3.13 13.54 4.38
CA GLY A 43 1.94 14.15 4.96
C GLY A 43 1.99 14.28 6.49
N GLY A 44 1.13 15.15 7.04
CA GLY A 44 0.99 15.34 8.50
C GLY A 44 2.16 16.05 9.19
N GLY A 45 3.02 16.77 8.46
CA GLY A 45 4.10 17.59 9.02
C GLY A 45 5.39 16.83 9.36
N GLN A 46 5.53 15.58 8.92
CA GLN A 46 6.77 14.80 9.04
C GLN A 46 7.58 14.83 7.74
N PRO A 47 8.92 14.68 7.78
CA PRO A 47 9.72 14.48 6.58
C PRO A 47 9.24 13.21 5.85
N GLY A 48 8.91 13.35 4.57
CA GLY A 48 8.56 12.20 3.74
C GLY A 48 9.73 11.21 3.61
N PHE A 49 9.41 9.96 3.30
CA PHE A 49 10.40 8.91 3.07
C PHE A 49 9.97 7.99 1.92
N ASP A 50 10.96 7.39 1.27
CA ASP A 50 10.72 6.44 0.19
C ASP A 50 10.61 5.02 0.74
N VAL A 51 9.63 4.27 0.22
CA VAL A 51 9.43 2.85 0.46
C VAL A 51 9.54 2.12 -0.87
N ARG A 52 10.41 1.11 -0.92
CA ARG A 52 10.48 0.20 -2.06
C ARG A 52 9.56 -0.98 -1.80
N TRP A 53 8.54 -1.12 -2.63
CA TRP A 53 7.62 -2.24 -2.64
C TRP A 53 8.05 -3.25 -3.69
N ARG A 54 7.94 -4.53 -3.36
CA ARG A 54 8.10 -5.66 -4.29
C ARG A 54 6.79 -6.44 -4.36
N VAL A 55 6.30 -6.70 -5.56
CA VAL A 55 5.13 -7.56 -5.76
C VAL A 55 5.55 -9.01 -5.64
N THR A 56 5.00 -9.71 -4.64
CA THR A 56 5.30 -11.12 -4.39
C THR A 56 4.22 -12.06 -4.92
N VAL A 57 2.98 -11.60 -5.04
CA VAL A 57 1.86 -12.37 -5.60
C VAL A 57 1.03 -11.49 -6.54
N HIS A 58 0.67 -12.03 -7.70
CA HIS A 58 -0.26 -11.43 -8.66
C HIS A 58 -1.13 -12.52 -9.29
N GLU A 59 -2.31 -12.73 -8.70
CA GLU A 59 -3.38 -13.59 -9.19
C GLU A 59 -4.54 -12.68 -9.63
N ILE A 60 -4.78 -12.61 -10.94
CA ILE A 60 -5.77 -11.70 -11.55
C ILE A 60 -7.13 -11.88 -10.88
N ASP A 61 -7.71 -10.75 -10.45
CA ASP A 61 -9.03 -10.65 -9.82
C ASP A 61 -9.21 -11.50 -8.55
N ARG A 62 -8.11 -11.92 -7.90
CA ARG A 62 -8.16 -12.73 -6.68
C ARG A 62 -7.23 -12.26 -5.58
N LEU A 63 -5.93 -12.15 -5.85
CA LEU A 63 -4.92 -11.90 -4.82
C LEU A 63 -3.76 -11.09 -5.37
N TRP A 64 -3.42 -10.01 -4.68
CA TRP A 64 -2.22 -9.23 -4.97
C TRP A 64 -1.49 -8.88 -3.68
N VAL A 65 -0.18 -9.12 -3.64
CA VAL A 65 0.63 -8.95 -2.42
C VAL A 65 1.87 -8.16 -2.75
N ILE A 66 2.17 -7.19 -1.89
CA ILE A 66 3.43 -6.45 -1.90
C ILE A 66 4.11 -6.50 -0.55
N GLU A 67 5.43 -6.43 -0.57
CA GLU A 67 6.28 -6.49 0.60
C GLU A 67 7.39 -5.46 0.53
N THR A 68 7.82 -4.98 1.69
CA THR A 68 9.03 -4.18 1.89
C THR A 68 9.73 -4.67 3.15
N ASP A 69 11.05 -4.66 3.14
CA ASP A 69 11.91 -4.93 4.30
C ASP A 69 12.25 -3.65 5.08
N ALA A 70 11.97 -2.47 4.52
CA ALA A 70 12.28 -1.18 5.12
C ALA A 70 11.15 -0.16 4.91
N LEU A 71 10.16 -0.17 5.82
CA LEU A 71 9.09 0.80 5.90
C LEU A 71 9.55 2.06 6.66
N GLY A 72 10.40 2.87 6.02
CA GLY A 72 10.94 4.12 6.60
C GLY A 72 12.05 3.92 7.63
N ASP A 73 12.21 2.72 8.18
CA ASP A 73 13.35 2.28 8.97
C ASP A 73 13.95 0.97 8.40
N PRO A 74 15.29 0.76 8.47
CA PRO A 74 15.97 -0.38 7.83
C PRO A 74 15.56 -1.78 8.28
N ASP A 75 14.87 -1.91 9.42
CA ASP A 75 14.54 -3.19 10.05
C ASP A 75 13.03 -3.37 10.29
N VAL A 76 12.21 -2.48 9.75
CA VAL A 76 10.75 -2.58 9.87
C VAL A 76 10.21 -3.07 8.54
N SER A 77 9.71 -4.29 8.51
CA SER A 77 9.09 -4.83 7.31
C SER A 77 7.60 -4.58 7.29
N CYS A 78 7.04 -4.52 6.09
CA CYS A 78 5.60 -4.43 5.90
C CYS A 78 5.15 -5.31 4.75
N ARG A 79 4.04 -6.00 4.96
CA ARG A 79 3.35 -6.80 3.96
C ARG A 79 1.92 -6.29 3.80
N ILE A 80 1.52 -6.03 2.56
CA ILE A 80 0.15 -5.63 2.23
C ILE A 80 -0.44 -6.69 1.30
N GLN A 81 -1.62 -7.20 1.65
CA GLN A 81 -2.37 -8.19 0.89
C GLN A 81 -3.73 -7.63 0.50
N TYR A 82 -4.02 -7.68 -0.80
CA TYR A 82 -5.29 -7.32 -1.41
C TYR A 82 -5.99 -8.58 -1.88
N GLU A 83 -7.20 -8.80 -1.37
CA GLU A 83 -8.07 -9.91 -1.74
C GLU A 83 -9.30 -9.38 -2.47
N PHE A 84 -9.69 -10.09 -3.50
CA PHE A 84 -10.82 -9.74 -4.36
C PHE A 84 -11.72 -10.96 -4.49
N GLU A 85 -13.00 -10.77 -4.18
CA GLU A 85 -14.02 -11.80 -4.32
C GLU A 85 -15.24 -11.22 -5.03
N PRO A 86 -15.84 -11.92 -6.01
CA PRO A 86 -17.14 -11.53 -6.55
C PRO A 86 -18.21 -11.58 -5.45
N ASP A 87 -19.03 -10.53 -5.33
CA ASP A 87 -20.15 -10.48 -4.37
C ASP A 87 -21.54 -10.60 -5.03
N GLY A 88 -21.56 -10.95 -6.33
CA GLY A 88 -22.76 -11.10 -7.15
C GLY A 88 -23.11 -9.86 -7.97
N THR A 89 -22.85 -8.65 -7.47
CA THR A 89 -23.12 -7.38 -8.18
C THR A 89 -21.89 -6.49 -8.36
N GLY A 90 -20.79 -6.83 -7.69
CA GLY A 90 -19.54 -6.10 -7.68
C GLY A 90 -18.40 -6.96 -7.15
N THR A 91 -17.45 -6.31 -6.46
CA THR A 91 -16.25 -6.94 -5.92
C THR A 91 -16.11 -6.58 -4.45
N MET A 92 -16.10 -7.59 -3.59
CA MET A 92 -15.62 -7.46 -2.23
C MET A 92 -14.10 -7.31 -2.26
N PHE A 93 -13.61 -6.14 -1.87
CA PHE A 93 -12.19 -5.84 -1.79
C PHE A 93 -11.75 -5.76 -0.33
N ARG A 94 -10.83 -6.63 0.08
CA ARG A 94 -10.23 -6.61 1.41
C ARG A 94 -8.75 -6.27 1.33
N ARG A 95 -8.27 -5.52 2.31
CA ARG A 95 -6.88 -5.11 2.46
C ARG A 95 -6.39 -5.47 3.84
N HIS A 96 -5.36 -6.30 3.92
CA HIS A 96 -4.67 -6.63 5.16
C HIS A 96 -3.25 -6.07 5.12
N MET A 97 -2.89 -5.29 6.13
CA MET A 97 -1.54 -4.74 6.28
C MET A 97 -0.92 -5.29 7.56
N THR A 98 0.25 -5.89 7.44
CA THR A 98 1.01 -6.44 8.55
C THR A 98 2.36 -5.73 8.61
N ILE A 99 2.62 -5.03 9.71
CA ILE A 99 3.89 -4.36 9.98
C ILE A 99 4.61 -5.17 11.05
N SER A 100 5.87 -5.52 10.77
CA SER A 100 6.71 -6.25 11.73
C SER A 100 7.84 -5.35 12.19
N TYR A 101 8.00 -5.28 13.50
CA TYR A 101 9.06 -4.54 14.16
C TYR A 101 10.11 -5.52 14.69
N PRO A 102 11.40 -5.13 14.75
CA PRO A 102 12.41 -5.87 15.49
C PRO A 102 11.99 -6.04 16.95
N ALA A 103 12.41 -7.14 17.59
CA ALA A 103 12.09 -7.41 18.98
C ALA A 103 12.48 -6.23 19.89
N ALA A 104 11.53 -5.81 20.73
CA ALA A 104 11.59 -4.58 21.55
C ALA A 104 12.81 -4.49 22.47
N GLU A 105 13.44 -5.62 22.83
CA GLU A 105 14.61 -5.67 23.72
C GLU A 105 15.93 -5.25 23.04
N SER A 106 15.97 -5.14 21.71
CA SER A 106 17.25 -5.08 20.98
C SER A 106 17.74 -3.70 20.53
N THR A 107 16.89 -2.68 20.43
CA THR A 107 17.30 -1.44 19.73
C THR A 107 17.26 -0.16 20.56
N GLY A 108 16.45 -0.06 21.63
CA GLY A 108 16.27 1.19 22.39
C GLY A 108 15.88 2.40 21.53
N ARG A 109 15.45 2.16 20.29
CA ARG A 109 15.26 3.16 19.22
C ARG A 109 13.78 3.39 19.00
N ALA A 110 13.38 4.65 18.91
CA ALA A 110 12.08 5.02 18.37
C ALA A 110 12.09 4.80 16.84
N TYR A 111 11.19 3.94 16.35
CA TYR A 111 10.97 3.78 14.91
C TYR A 111 10.26 5.03 14.35
N ARG A 112 10.65 5.45 13.15
CA ARG A 112 9.98 6.49 12.35
C ARG A 112 8.63 6.04 11.81
N VAL A 113 8.41 4.72 11.71
CA VAL A 113 7.16 4.10 11.22
C VAL A 113 5.96 4.75 11.90
N PRO A 114 4.96 5.23 11.14
CA PRO A 114 4.07 6.27 11.63
C PRO A 114 3.11 5.67 12.67
N PRO A 115 3.28 5.95 13.98
CA PRO A 115 2.37 5.44 15.01
C PRO A 115 0.97 6.08 14.90
N LYS A 116 0.84 7.07 14.02
CA LYS A 116 -0.44 7.60 13.57
C LYS A 116 -0.77 7.03 12.20
N GLY A 117 -0.25 7.53 11.08
CA GLY A 117 -0.78 7.18 9.74
C GLY A 117 -0.92 5.69 9.35
N ALA A 118 -0.07 4.77 9.80
CA ALA A 118 -0.18 3.34 9.41
C ALA A 118 -1.01 2.50 10.37
N SER A 119 -1.19 2.95 11.61
CA SER A 119 -2.10 2.35 12.61
C SER A 119 -3.39 3.16 12.80
N ASP A 120 -3.52 4.29 12.11
CA ASP A 120 -4.68 5.17 12.12
C ASP A 120 -5.75 4.55 11.20
N PRO A 121 -6.85 4.03 11.78
CA PRO A 121 -7.92 3.44 10.99
C PRO A 121 -8.48 4.42 9.96
N ASP A 122 -8.47 5.74 10.25
CA ASP A 122 -8.99 6.75 9.33
C ASP A 122 -8.22 6.78 8.01
N VAL A 123 -6.91 6.51 8.01
CA VAL A 123 -6.11 6.50 6.78
C VAL A 123 -6.51 5.34 5.88
N HIS A 124 -6.71 4.16 6.47
CA HIS A 124 -7.11 2.97 5.73
C HIS A 124 -8.55 3.07 5.24
N ASP A 125 -9.46 3.57 6.07
CA ASP A 125 -10.86 3.78 5.70
C ASP A 125 -10.97 4.81 4.57
N ARG A 126 -10.28 5.96 4.66
CA ARG A 126 -10.24 6.97 3.58
C ARG A 126 -9.65 6.42 2.28
N TYR A 127 -8.67 5.53 2.36
CA TYR A 127 -8.15 4.85 1.17
C TYR A 127 -9.22 3.99 0.51
N ILE A 128 -9.90 3.12 1.27
CA ILE A 128 -10.96 2.25 0.74
C ILE A 128 -12.12 3.08 0.16
N GLU A 129 -12.56 4.13 0.86
CA GLU A 129 -13.60 5.06 0.39
C GLU A 129 -13.19 5.78 -0.90
N THR A 130 -11.92 6.18 -0.99
CA THR A 130 -11.41 6.88 -2.19
C THR A 130 -11.30 5.94 -3.38
N VAL A 131 -10.86 4.69 -3.18
CA VAL A 131 -10.89 3.64 -4.22
C VAL A 131 -12.32 3.46 -4.73
N LYS A 132 -13.29 3.30 -3.82
CA LYS A 132 -14.70 3.15 -4.17
C LYS A 132 -15.20 4.35 -4.98
N ARG A 133 -15.01 5.58 -4.48
CA ARG A 133 -15.42 6.81 -5.15
C ARG A 133 -14.82 6.95 -6.55
N ARG A 134 -13.52 6.64 -6.72
CA ARG A 134 -12.82 6.72 -8.02
C ARG A 134 -13.37 5.73 -9.04
N LEU A 135 -13.85 4.57 -8.60
CA LEU A 135 -14.42 3.54 -9.47
C LEU A 135 -15.90 3.75 -9.77
N GLU A 136 -16.64 4.42 -8.88
CA GLU A 136 -18.07 4.73 -9.05
C GLU A 136 -18.31 6.08 -9.75
N SER A 137 -17.30 6.94 -9.84
CA SER A 137 -17.41 8.22 -10.56
C SER A 137 -17.37 7.98 -12.08
N PRO A 138 -18.35 8.49 -12.85
CA PRO A 138 -18.46 8.30 -14.29
C PRO A 138 -17.36 9.03 -15.10
#